data_AF-A0A9D4WZA7-F1
#
_entry.id   AF-A0A9D4WZA7-F1
#
_cell.length_a   1.000
_cell.length_b   1.000
_cell.length_c   1.000
_cell.angle_alpha   90.00
_cell.angle_beta   90.00
_cell.angle_gamma   90.00
#
_symmetry.space_group_name_H-M   'P 1'
#
loop_
_entity.id
_entity.type
_entity.pdbx_description
1 polymer ?
#
loop_
_entity_poly.entity_id
_entity_poly.type
_entity_poly.pdbx_seq_one_letter_code
_entity_poly.pdbx_strand_id
1 'polypeptide(L)'
;MQVLETLADVKALVQGGYPQAERCRISVGHPDELTSDPDVISALSVTGNFQFEPCSHGDFLGSILGTGIAREKLGDIILQGEQGAQIIVVPELVEFLMIALDKVRNVPVTCTKIPLISLDYEPPRTKSFKTIEASLRVDAVASAGFKISRSKLVDMISNGDVRINWIPITTKGTTIKSGDLVSVSGMGRLKIGEVNTTKKGKFAVELIRYL
;
A
#
# COMPACT_ATOMS: atom_id res chain seq x y z
N MET A 1 9.25 -8.11 6.67
CA MET A 1 8.79 -9.49 6.92
C MET A 1 9.97 -10.47 6.94
N GLN A 2 10.88 -10.43 5.97
CA GLN A 2 12.07 -11.29 5.87
C GLN A 2 12.93 -11.44 7.14
N VAL A 3 12.97 -10.46 8.04
CA VAL A 3 13.77 -10.53 9.30
C VAL A 3 13.10 -11.41 10.37
N LEU A 4 11.76 -11.49 10.37
CA LEU A 4 11.02 -12.30 11.35
C LEU A 4 10.92 -13.76 10.92
N GLU A 5 10.94 -14.02 9.61
CA GLU A 5 10.93 -15.38 9.03
C GLU A 5 12.21 -16.18 9.33
N THR A 6 13.30 -15.51 9.71
CA THR A 6 14.57 -16.18 10.05
C THR A 6 14.66 -16.63 11.50
N LEU A 7 13.69 -16.28 12.35
CA LEU A 7 13.65 -16.70 13.74
C LEU A 7 12.88 -18.01 13.85
N ALA A 8 13.54 -19.06 14.35
CA ALA A 8 12.87 -20.31 14.69
C ALA A 8 11.77 -20.02 15.74
N ASP A 9 10.65 -20.74 15.63
CA ASP A 9 9.53 -20.70 16.58
C ASP A 9 8.78 -19.35 16.67
N VAL A 10 8.86 -18.52 15.62
CA VAL A 10 8.12 -17.27 15.52
C VAL A 10 7.22 -17.28 14.29
N LYS A 11 5.93 -17.07 14.49
CA LYS A 11 4.95 -16.80 13.43
C LYS A 11 4.57 -15.33 13.46
N ALA A 12 4.56 -14.70 12.28
CA ALA A 12 4.12 -13.32 12.11
C ALA A 12 2.95 -13.27 11.11
N LEU A 13 1.86 -12.63 11.50
CA LEU A 13 0.70 -12.36 10.63
C LEU A 13 0.55 -10.85 10.45
N VAL A 14 0.36 -10.43 9.19
CA VAL A 14 0.22 -9.02 8.83
C VAL A 14 -1.21 -8.78 8.36
N GLN A 15 -1.89 -7.81 8.99
CA GLN A 15 -3.28 -7.49 8.69
C GLN A 15 -3.46 -5.98 8.50
N GLY A 16 -3.97 -5.59 7.33
CA GLY A 16 -4.37 -4.22 7.01
C GLY A 16 -5.81 -4.09 6.48
N GLY A 17 -6.55 -5.20 6.40
CA GLY A 17 -7.96 -5.23 6.00
C GLY A 17 -8.19 -5.51 4.52
N TYR A 18 -7.26 -5.11 3.66
CA TYR A 18 -7.27 -5.40 2.23
C TYR A 18 -5.85 -5.62 1.68
N PRO A 19 -5.67 -6.26 0.51
CA PRO A 19 -4.34 -6.69 0.03
C PRO A 19 -3.33 -5.56 -0.20
N GLN A 20 -3.78 -4.34 -0.45
CA GLN A 20 -2.94 -3.17 -0.75
C GLN A 20 -2.89 -2.16 0.40
N ALA A 21 -3.28 -2.57 1.61
CA ALA A 21 -3.22 -1.70 2.78
C ALA A 21 -1.80 -1.17 3.02
N GLU A 22 -1.68 0.14 3.17
CA GLU A 22 -0.42 0.82 3.49
C GLU A 22 -0.13 0.77 4.99
N ARG A 23 -1.17 0.83 5.84
CA ARG A 23 -1.05 0.68 7.29
C ARG A 23 -1.54 -0.69 7.75
N CYS A 24 -0.62 -1.50 8.24
CA CYS A 24 -0.90 -2.83 8.74
C CYS A 24 -0.48 -2.98 10.20
N ARG A 25 -1.19 -3.85 10.94
CA ARG A 25 -0.74 -4.40 12.22
C ARG A 25 -0.02 -5.72 11.98
N ILE A 26 0.99 -5.99 12.79
CA ILE A 26 1.72 -7.25 12.80
C ILE A 26 1.45 -7.93 14.13
N SER A 27 0.91 -9.14 14.08
CA SER A 27 0.77 -10.03 15.23
C SER A 27 1.93 -11.01 15.22
N VAL A 28 2.68 -11.09 16.31
CA VAL A 28 3.86 -11.95 16.45
C VAL A 28 3.65 -12.86 17.66
N GLY A 29 3.84 -14.16 17.47
CA GLY A 29 3.68 -15.14 18.55
C GLY A 29 4.23 -16.50 18.17
N HIS A 30 4.12 -17.46 19.10
CA HIS A 30 4.51 -18.84 18.82
C HIS A 30 3.56 -19.46 17.78
N PRO A 31 4.03 -20.27 16.81
CA PRO A 31 3.19 -20.91 15.80
C PRO A 31 2.01 -21.69 16.39
N ASP A 32 2.20 -22.32 17.55
CA ASP A 32 1.17 -23.10 18.25
C ASP A 32 0.09 -22.24 18.92
N GLU A 33 0.36 -20.96 19.20
CA GLU A 33 -0.61 -20.01 19.76
C GLU A 33 -1.32 -19.23 18.66
N LEU A 34 -0.60 -18.87 17.60
CA LEU A 34 -1.09 -18.07 16.48
C LEU A 34 -1.76 -18.95 15.41
N THR A 35 -2.75 -19.74 15.83
CA THR A 35 -3.40 -20.77 14.99
C THR A 35 -4.47 -20.22 14.05
N SER A 36 -5.09 -19.08 14.39
CA SER A 36 -6.09 -18.38 13.59
C SER A 36 -5.69 -16.93 13.32
N ASP A 37 -6.35 -16.31 12.34
CA ASP A 37 -6.21 -14.88 12.10
C ASP A 37 -6.75 -14.10 13.32
N PRO A 38 -5.92 -13.29 14.00
CA PRO A 38 -6.35 -12.60 15.19
C PRO A 38 -7.23 -11.41 14.83
N ASP A 39 -8.24 -11.12 15.66
CA ASP A 39 -9.12 -9.97 15.48
C ASP A 39 -8.43 -8.70 15.98
N VAL A 40 -7.57 -8.12 15.14
CA VAL A 40 -6.74 -6.96 15.48
C VAL A 40 -7.13 -5.70 14.71
N ILE A 41 -8.05 -5.80 13.75
CA ILE A 41 -8.53 -4.70 12.92
C ILE A 41 -10.03 -4.83 12.66
N SER A 42 -10.71 -3.71 12.52
CA SER A 42 -12.12 -3.61 12.18
C SER A 42 -12.32 -2.49 11.16
N ALA A 43 -13.39 -2.59 10.37
CA ALA A 43 -13.76 -1.57 9.39
C ALA A 43 -15.04 -0.85 9.81
N LEU A 44 -15.06 0.46 9.57
CA LEU A 44 -16.24 1.31 9.71
C LEU A 44 -16.54 2.00 8.37
N SER A 45 -17.83 2.16 8.06
CA SER A 45 -18.31 3.06 7.00
C SER A 45 -18.75 4.37 7.64
N VAL A 46 -18.19 5.47 7.18
CA VAL A 46 -18.56 6.83 7.56
C VAL A 46 -19.27 7.46 6.37
N THR A 47 -20.60 7.54 6.46
CA THR A 47 -21.45 7.97 5.35
C THR A 47 -22.04 9.35 5.63
N GLY A 48 -21.97 10.24 4.65
CA GLY A 48 -22.53 11.60 4.71
C GLY A 48 -22.77 12.14 3.30
N ASN A 49 -23.41 13.32 3.20
CA ASN A 49 -23.63 13.96 1.91
C ASN A 49 -22.53 14.98 1.60
N PHE A 50 -21.52 14.57 0.84
CA PHE A 50 -20.37 15.40 0.48
C PHE A 50 -20.46 16.01 -0.93
N GLN A 51 -21.63 15.97 -1.59
CA GLN A 51 -21.83 16.53 -2.94
C GLN A 51 -21.49 18.02 -3.03
N PHE A 52 -21.79 18.78 -1.96
CA PHE A 52 -21.61 20.22 -1.92
C PHE A 52 -20.40 20.68 -1.10
N GLU A 53 -19.83 19.77 -0.31
CA GLU A 53 -18.64 20.03 0.51
C GLU A 53 -17.67 18.84 0.40
N PRO A 54 -16.90 18.74 -0.71
CA PRO A 54 -15.97 17.65 -0.93
C PRO A 54 -14.96 17.57 0.22
N CYS A 55 -14.85 16.38 0.81
CA CYS A 55 -13.90 16.12 1.88
C CYS A 55 -12.71 15.31 1.37
N SER A 56 -11.53 15.72 1.79
CA SER A 56 -10.28 15.03 1.51
C SER A 56 -9.98 13.98 2.59
N HIS A 57 -9.01 13.11 2.31
CA HIS A 57 -8.48 12.19 3.31
C HIS A 57 -8.04 12.92 4.60
N GLY A 58 -7.46 14.12 4.48
CA GLY A 58 -7.01 14.91 5.62
C GLY A 58 -8.16 15.35 6.53
N ASP A 59 -9.36 15.51 5.99
CA ASP A 59 -10.53 15.96 6.74
C ASP A 59 -11.13 14.84 7.59
N PHE A 60 -11.28 13.65 7.02
CA PHE A 60 -11.65 12.46 7.78
C PHE A 60 -10.63 12.17 8.88
N LEU A 61 -9.33 12.22 8.54
CA LEU A 61 -8.27 12.04 9.52
C LEU A 61 -8.37 13.07 10.64
N GLY A 62 -8.52 14.36 10.31
CA GLY A 62 -8.64 15.44 11.27
C GLY A 62 -9.84 15.26 12.21
N SER A 63 -11.01 14.93 11.67
CA SER A 63 -12.22 14.69 12.46
C SER A 63 -12.08 13.48 13.39
N ILE A 64 -11.50 12.38 12.91
CA ILE A 64 -11.24 11.19 13.74
C ILE A 64 -10.26 11.50 14.86
N LEU A 65 -9.13 12.15 14.56
CA LEU A 65 -8.16 12.55 15.59
C LEU A 65 -8.76 13.55 16.58
N GLY A 66 -9.68 14.41 16.13
CA GLY A 66 -10.42 15.34 16.97
C GLY A 66 -11.29 14.67 18.04
N THR A 67 -11.65 13.38 17.88
CA THR A 67 -12.33 12.60 18.92
C THR A 67 -11.39 12.17 20.06
N GLY A 68 -10.09 12.40 19.95
CA GLY A 68 -9.07 12.02 20.94
C GLY A 68 -8.38 10.68 20.66
N ILE A 69 -8.65 10.06 19.51
CA ILE A 69 -8.00 8.81 19.10
C ILE A 69 -6.56 9.07 18.64
N ALA A 70 -5.65 8.22 19.12
CA ALA A 70 -4.27 8.24 18.68
C ALA A 70 -4.10 7.69 17.26
N ARG A 71 -3.25 8.33 16.44
CA ARG A 71 -3.10 8.00 15.01
C ARG A 71 -2.63 6.57 14.76
N GLU A 72 -1.85 6.00 15.67
CA GLU A 72 -1.37 4.61 15.62
C GLU A 72 -2.50 3.57 15.72
N LYS A 73 -3.66 3.94 16.26
CA LYS A 73 -4.84 3.08 16.35
C LYS A 73 -5.71 3.12 15.09
N LEU A 74 -5.38 4.00 14.14
CA LEU A 74 -6.04 4.16 12.85
C LEU A 74 -5.21 3.53 11.73
N GLY A 75 -5.86 2.74 10.89
CA GLY A 75 -5.36 2.20 9.63
C GLY A 75 -5.61 3.16 8.46
N ASP A 76 -5.89 2.60 7.28
CA ASP A 76 -6.13 3.38 6.08
C ASP A 76 -7.54 3.98 6.06
N ILE A 77 -7.67 5.13 5.38
CA ILE A 77 -8.95 5.81 5.10
C ILE A 77 -9.18 5.73 3.59
N ILE A 78 -10.27 5.08 3.21
CA ILE A 78 -10.62 4.78 1.83
C ILE A 78 -11.80 5.68 1.44
N LEU A 79 -11.51 6.72 0.64
CA LEU A 79 -12.53 7.67 0.22
C LEU A 79 -13.53 7.02 -0.74
N GLN A 80 -14.82 7.26 -0.50
CA GLN A 80 -15.96 6.80 -1.30
C GLN A 80 -16.54 7.93 -2.14
N GLY A 81 -15.67 8.86 -2.58
CA GLY A 81 -16.08 10.08 -3.28
C GLY A 81 -17.06 10.92 -2.45
N GLU A 82 -18.25 11.17 -3.01
CA GLU A 82 -19.28 12.01 -2.39
C GLU A 82 -20.07 11.29 -1.27
N GLN A 83 -19.92 9.98 -1.13
CA GLN A 83 -20.65 9.17 -0.14
C GLN A 83 -19.96 9.11 1.23
N GLY A 84 -18.69 9.50 1.31
CA GLY A 84 -17.91 9.56 2.54
C GLY A 84 -16.63 8.75 2.48
N ALA A 85 -16.36 7.94 3.50
CA ALA A 85 -15.15 7.13 3.57
C ALA A 85 -15.37 5.83 4.35
N GLN A 86 -14.56 4.83 4.08
CA GLN A 86 -14.41 3.66 4.93
C GLN A 86 -13.08 3.75 5.66
N ILE A 87 -13.05 3.37 6.94
CA ILE A 87 -11.86 3.49 7.78
C ILE A 87 -11.54 2.18 8.46
N ILE A 88 -10.25 1.86 8.52
CA ILE A 88 -9.73 0.72 9.28
C ILE A 88 -9.24 1.22 10.63
N VAL A 89 -9.58 0.50 11.70
CA VAL A 89 -9.34 0.92 13.08
C VAL A 89 -9.19 -0.31 13.98
N VAL A 90 -8.56 -0.17 15.13
CA VAL A 90 -8.53 -1.24 16.14
C VAL A 90 -9.95 -1.58 16.65
N PRO A 91 -10.27 -2.87 16.91
CA PRO A 91 -11.62 -3.29 17.30
C PRO A 91 -12.18 -2.56 18.53
N GLU A 92 -11.34 -2.25 19.52
CA GLU A 92 -11.70 -1.56 20.76
C GLU A 92 -12.24 -0.13 20.56
N LEU A 93 -12.02 0.51 19.40
CA LEU A 93 -12.47 1.87 19.10
C LEU A 93 -13.75 1.93 18.25
N VAL A 94 -14.27 0.78 17.81
CA VAL A 94 -15.45 0.70 16.93
C VAL A 94 -16.66 1.37 17.57
N GLU A 95 -17.03 0.94 18.78
CA GLU A 95 -18.22 1.46 19.48
C GLU A 95 -18.07 2.95 19.79
N PHE A 96 -16.87 3.36 20.22
CA PHE A 96 -16.57 4.76 20.50
C PHE A 96 -16.73 5.63 19.24
N LEU A 97 -16.16 5.23 18.10
CA LEU A 97 -16.26 6.00 16.86
C LEU A 97 -17.68 6.04 16.30
N MET A 98 -18.46 4.97 16.47
CA MET A 98 -19.87 4.95 16.06
C MET A 98 -20.72 5.99 16.81
N ILE A 99 -20.32 6.35 18.03
CA ILE A 99 -21.00 7.33 18.87
C ILE A 99 -20.39 8.74 18.71
N ALA A 100 -19.06 8.84 18.70
CA ALA A 100 -18.34 10.11 18.79
C ALA A 100 -18.12 10.80 17.45
N LEU A 101 -18.07 10.07 16.33
CA LEU A 101 -17.85 10.63 15.00
C LEU A 101 -19.19 10.94 14.33
N ASP A 102 -19.78 12.08 14.69
CA ASP A 102 -21.09 12.54 14.21
C ASP A 102 -21.01 13.54 13.04
N LYS A 103 -19.83 14.11 12.80
CA LYS A 103 -19.57 15.04 11.69
C LYS A 103 -18.14 14.94 11.17
N VAL A 104 -17.99 15.23 9.88
CA VAL A 104 -16.70 15.49 9.23
C VAL A 104 -16.74 16.90 8.66
N ARG A 105 -15.84 17.77 9.13
CA ARG A 105 -15.98 19.23 9.00
C ARG A 105 -17.37 19.71 9.46
N ASN A 106 -18.18 20.24 8.54
CA ASN A 106 -19.54 20.72 8.78
C ASN A 106 -20.62 19.73 8.29
N VAL A 107 -20.23 18.61 7.69
CA VAL A 107 -21.15 17.61 7.13
C VAL A 107 -21.47 16.59 8.23
N PRO A 108 -22.75 16.42 8.62
CA PRO A 108 -23.17 15.34 9.51
C PRO A 108 -22.90 13.98 8.85
N VAL A 109 -22.39 13.03 9.63
CA VAL A 109 -22.09 11.68 9.16
C VAL A 109 -22.71 10.63 10.07
N THR A 110 -22.93 9.44 9.51
CA THR A 110 -23.27 8.24 10.27
C THR A 110 -22.12 7.25 10.16
N CYS A 111 -21.67 6.76 11.30
CA CYS A 111 -20.57 5.79 11.39
C CYS A 111 -21.14 4.42 11.75
N THR A 112 -20.88 3.40 10.92
CA THR A 112 -21.40 2.03 11.12
C THR A 112 -20.30 0.99 10.94
N LYS A 113 -20.35 -0.10 11.72
CA LYS A 113 -19.45 -1.24 11.52
C LYS A 113 -19.80 -1.99 10.24
N ILE A 114 -18.78 -2.27 9.43
CA ILE A 114 -18.91 -3.10 8.23
C ILE A 114 -17.95 -4.30 8.29
N PRO A 115 -18.29 -5.43 7.64
CA PRO A 115 -17.34 -6.52 7.45
C PRO A 115 -16.11 -6.07 6.65
N LEU A 116 -14.92 -6.59 6.95
CA LEU A 116 -13.70 -6.29 6.20
C LEU A 116 -13.83 -6.65 4.70
N ILE A 117 -14.59 -7.70 4.38
CA ILE A 117 -14.87 -8.12 2.99
C ILE A 117 -15.71 -7.08 2.21
N SER A 118 -16.37 -6.16 2.92
CA SER A 118 -17.16 -5.08 2.34
C SER A 118 -16.35 -3.79 2.14
N LEU A 119 -15.03 -3.83 2.39
CA LEU A 119 -14.15 -2.71 2.06
C LEU A 119 -14.14 -2.51 0.54
N ASP A 120 -14.60 -1.34 0.11
CA ASP A 120 -14.65 -0.91 -1.28
C ASP A 120 -13.41 -0.07 -1.56
N TYR A 121 -12.31 -0.75 -1.88
CA TYR A 121 -11.06 -0.13 -2.28
C TYR A 121 -10.91 -0.24 -3.80
N GLU A 122 -10.61 0.87 -4.47
CA GLU A 122 -10.18 0.80 -5.86
C GLU A 122 -8.75 0.24 -5.86
N PRO A 123 -8.48 -0.94 -6.44
CA PRO A 123 -7.11 -1.39 -6.62
C PRO A 123 -6.37 -0.30 -7.39
N PRO A 124 -5.14 0.06 -6.99
CA PRO A 124 -4.39 1.11 -7.69
C PRO A 124 -4.38 0.79 -9.18
N ARG A 125 -4.69 1.79 -10.02
CA ARG A 125 -4.78 1.58 -11.46
C ARG A 125 -3.44 1.10 -11.96
N THR A 126 -3.34 -0.19 -12.30
CA THR A 126 -2.09 -0.74 -12.82
C THR A 126 -2.13 -0.77 -14.33
N LYS A 127 -1.01 -0.39 -14.96
CA LYS A 127 -0.77 -0.66 -16.38
C LYS A 127 0.30 -1.73 -16.50
N SER A 128 -0.08 -2.91 -16.97
CA SER A 128 0.85 -3.98 -17.32
C SER A 128 1.32 -3.84 -18.77
N PHE A 129 2.59 -4.10 -19.00
CA PHE A 129 3.18 -4.20 -20.34
C PHE A 129 4.46 -5.03 -20.29
N LYS A 130 4.92 -5.49 -21.46
CA LYS A 130 6.14 -6.29 -21.58
C LYS A 130 7.23 -5.47 -22.27
N THR A 131 8.46 -5.60 -21.79
CA THR A 131 9.66 -5.08 -22.45
C THR A 131 10.67 -6.20 -22.70
N ILE A 132 11.59 -6.00 -23.63
CA ILE A 132 12.70 -6.93 -23.91
C ILE A 132 14.00 -6.21 -23.59
N GLU A 133 14.64 -6.58 -22.49
CA GLU A 133 15.90 -6.00 -22.03
C GLU A 133 17.08 -6.94 -22.27
N ALA A 134 18.24 -6.36 -22.56
CA ALA A 134 19.49 -7.13 -22.70
C ALA A 134 20.03 -7.62 -21.35
N SER A 135 19.62 -7.01 -20.24
CA SER A 135 20.05 -7.35 -18.88
C SER A 135 18.95 -7.02 -17.88
N LEU A 136 18.88 -7.75 -16.76
CA LEU A 136 17.98 -7.47 -15.64
C LEU A 136 18.48 -6.37 -14.70
N ARG A 137 19.29 -5.44 -15.20
CA ARG A 137 19.77 -4.31 -14.39
C ARG A 137 18.63 -3.33 -14.16
N VAL A 138 18.57 -2.76 -12.95
CA VAL A 138 17.57 -1.76 -12.57
C VAL A 138 17.55 -0.57 -13.53
N ASP A 139 18.72 -0.12 -13.98
CA ASP A 139 18.84 1.00 -14.91
C ASP A 139 18.25 0.70 -16.30
N ALA A 140 18.34 -0.54 -16.78
CA ALA A 140 17.73 -0.96 -18.03
C ALA A 140 16.20 -1.08 -17.87
N VAL A 141 15.77 -1.92 -16.93
CA VAL A 141 14.36 -2.30 -16.81
C VAL A 141 13.49 -1.16 -16.30
N ALA A 142 13.92 -0.41 -15.28
CA ALA A 142 13.10 0.68 -14.74
C ALA A 142 13.04 1.87 -15.70
N SER A 143 14.05 2.08 -16.57
CA SER A 143 13.99 3.15 -17.58
C SER A 143 12.87 2.88 -18.61
N ALA A 144 12.74 1.62 -19.04
CA ALA A 144 11.64 1.16 -19.87
C ALA A 144 10.29 1.24 -19.15
N GLY A 145 10.26 0.87 -17.86
CA GLY A 145 9.06 0.91 -17.03
C GLY A 145 8.47 2.31 -16.80
N PHE A 146 9.35 3.27 -16.49
CA PHE A 146 8.96 4.65 -16.20
C PHE A 146 8.93 5.55 -17.44
N LYS A 147 9.39 5.04 -18.59
CA LYS A 147 9.50 5.75 -19.88
C LYS A 147 10.41 6.98 -19.80
N ILE A 148 11.60 6.81 -19.23
CA ILE A 148 12.65 7.83 -19.18
C ILE A 148 13.95 7.30 -19.76
N SER A 149 14.89 8.19 -20.07
CA SER A 149 16.22 7.77 -20.51
C SER A 149 16.96 7.03 -19.40
N ARG A 150 17.80 6.08 -19.80
CA ARG A 150 18.68 5.35 -18.87
C ARG A 150 19.65 6.28 -18.14
N SER A 151 20.14 7.34 -18.79
CA SER A 151 20.98 8.36 -18.15
C SER A 151 20.25 9.05 -17.01
N LYS A 152 19.02 9.53 -17.25
CA LYS A 152 18.20 10.18 -16.23
C LYS A 152 17.94 9.25 -15.04
N LEU A 153 17.66 7.98 -15.29
CA LEU A 153 17.45 7.01 -14.21
C LEU A 153 18.74 6.77 -13.41
N VAL A 154 19.91 6.71 -14.05
CA VAL A 154 21.20 6.56 -13.35
C VAL A 154 21.49 7.77 -12.45
N ASP A 155 21.14 8.98 -12.89
CA ASP A 155 21.26 10.18 -12.06
C ASP A 155 20.35 10.09 -10.83
N MET A 156 19.10 9.65 -11.01
CA MET A 156 18.15 9.43 -9.90
C MET A 156 18.63 8.33 -8.92
N ILE A 157 19.25 7.26 -9.42
CA ILE A 157 19.86 6.23 -8.55
C ILE A 157 20.98 6.85 -7.72
N SER A 158 21.82 7.67 -8.34
CA SER A 158 22.96 8.32 -7.68
C SER A 158 22.51 9.33 -6.61
N ASN A 159 21.36 9.98 -6.84
CA ASN A 159 20.73 10.91 -5.91
C ASN A 159 19.94 10.22 -4.78
N GLY A 160 19.84 8.88 -4.78
CA GLY A 160 19.07 8.13 -3.78
C GLY A 160 17.56 8.15 -3.98
N ASP A 161 17.08 8.56 -5.15
CA ASP A 161 15.66 8.67 -5.49
C ASP A 161 15.02 7.32 -5.88
N VAL A 162 15.82 6.27 -5.99
CA VAL A 162 15.38 4.93 -6.40
C VAL A 162 15.51 3.94 -5.26
N ARG A 163 14.43 3.20 -5.01
CA ARG A 163 14.37 2.15 -3.99
C ARG A 163 13.94 0.83 -4.62
N ILE A 164 14.54 -0.28 -4.19
CA ILE A 164 14.07 -1.63 -4.49
C ILE A 164 13.59 -2.24 -3.19
N ASN A 165 12.33 -2.71 -3.16
CA ASN A 165 11.71 -3.29 -1.96
C ASN A 165 11.89 -2.38 -0.73
N TRP A 166 11.67 -1.08 -0.94
CA TRP A 166 11.81 -0.01 0.07
C TRP A 166 13.24 0.33 0.51
N ILE A 167 14.24 -0.38 0.01
CA ILE A 167 15.65 -0.14 0.33
C ILE A 167 16.25 0.79 -0.74
N PRO A 168 16.87 1.93 -0.36
CA PRO A 168 17.52 2.81 -1.31
C PRO A 168 18.71 2.12 -1.97
N ILE A 169 18.86 2.34 -3.28
CA ILE A 169 19.99 1.82 -4.05
C ILE A 169 20.86 2.96 -4.56
N THR A 170 22.17 2.76 -4.51
CA THR A 170 23.17 3.73 -5.03
C THR A 170 23.90 3.19 -6.25
N THR A 171 23.74 1.90 -6.56
CA THR A 171 24.48 1.22 -7.63
C THR A 171 23.58 0.94 -8.83
N LYS A 172 23.91 1.54 -9.99
CA LYS A 172 23.19 1.31 -11.26
C LYS A 172 23.17 -0.14 -11.76
N GLY A 173 24.11 -0.95 -11.29
CA GLY A 173 24.28 -2.35 -11.68
C GLY A 173 23.42 -3.34 -10.89
N THR A 174 22.63 -2.87 -9.92
CA THR A 174 21.78 -3.75 -9.12
C THR A 174 20.81 -4.49 -10.04
N THR A 175 20.80 -5.83 -9.91
CA THR A 175 19.96 -6.71 -10.71
C THR A 175 18.62 -6.90 -10.00
N ILE A 176 17.53 -6.82 -10.75
CA ILE A 176 16.17 -7.03 -10.24
C ILE A 176 15.66 -8.43 -10.58
N LYS A 177 14.72 -8.92 -9.77
CA LYS A 177 14.11 -10.24 -9.89
C LYS A 177 12.60 -10.12 -10.02
N SER A 178 11.97 -11.19 -10.48
CA SER A 178 10.50 -11.31 -10.44
C SER A 178 10.00 -11.08 -9.01
N GLY A 179 8.96 -10.26 -8.88
CA GLY A 179 8.38 -9.85 -7.60
C GLY A 179 8.93 -8.57 -7.00
N ASP A 180 10.09 -8.07 -7.47
CA ASP A 180 10.68 -6.84 -6.92
C ASP A 180 9.79 -5.61 -7.18
N LEU A 181 9.76 -4.71 -6.20
CA LEU A 181 9.08 -3.42 -6.30
C LEU A 181 10.11 -2.29 -6.42
N VAL A 182 10.19 -1.69 -7.60
CA VAL A 182 11.03 -0.51 -7.86
C VAL A 182 10.20 0.75 -7.63
N SER A 183 10.63 1.62 -6.71
CA SER A 183 10.00 2.90 -6.43
C SER A 183 10.93 4.04 -6.83
N VAL A 184 10.41 5.03 -7.55
CA VAL A 184 11.18 6.20 -7.99
C VAL A 184 10.45 7.45 -7.50
N SER A 185 11.15 8.30 -6.75
CA SER A 185 10.62 9.57 -6.22
C SER A 185 9.99 10.40 -7.34
N GLY A 186 8.73 10.82 -7.15
CA GLY A 186 7.98 11.62 -8.13
C GLY A 186 7.48 10.87 -9.38
N MET A 187 7.79 9.57 -9.53
CA MET A 187 7.38 8.78 -10.72
C MET A 187 6.49 7.58 -10.39
N GLY A 188 6.37 7.22 -9.11
CA GLY A 188 5.52 6.14 -8.62
C GLY A 188 6.26 4.82 -8.45
N ARG A 189 5.51 3.72 -8.53
CA ARG A 189 5.98 2.36 -8.25
C ARG A 189 5.87 1.48 -9.50
N LEU A 190 6.79 0.54 -9.64
CA LEU A 190 6.88 -0.42 -10.74
C LEU A 190 7.17 -1.80 -10.16
N LYS A 191 6.22 -2.73 -10.26
CA LYS A 191 6.43 -4.13 -9.86
C LYS A 191 6.94 -4.93 -11.05
N ILE A 192 7.99 -5.71 -10.80
CA ILE A 192 8.56 -6.64 -11.77
C ILE A 192 7.70 -7.90 -11.73
N GLY A 193 7.01 -8.18 -12.83
CA GLY A 193 6.25 -9.40 -13.03
C GLY A 193 7.14 -10.55 -13.48
N GLU A 194 6.59 -11.40 -14.33
CA GLU A 194 7.31 -12.56 -14.85
C GLU A 194 8.54 -12.16 -15.69
N VAL A 195 9.64 -12.88 -15.48
CA VAL A 195 10.91 -12.69 -16.20
C VAL A 195 11.24 -13.96 -16.97
N ASN A 196 11.21 -13.89 -18.30
CA ASN A 196 11.46 -15.01 -19.19
C ASN A 196 12.68 -14.77 -20.09
N THR A 197 13.42 -15.83 -20.42
CA THR A 197 14.54 -15.74 -21.36
C THR A 197 14.05 -16.03 -22.78
N THR A 198 14.34 -15.13 -23.71
CA THR A 198 14.00 -15.27 -25.13
C THR A 198 14.97 -16.23 -25.84
N LYS A 199 14.56 -16.77 -27.01
CA LYS A 199 15.43 -17.60 -27.85
C LYS A 199 16.76 -16.94 -28.28
N LYS A 200 16.84 -15.60 -28.22
CA LYS A 200 18.05 -14.82 -28.54
C LYS A 200 18.85 -14.40 -27.30
N GLY A 201 18.58 -14.99 -26.13
CA GLY A 201 19.30 -14.72 -24.89
C GLY A 201 18.97 -13.40 -24.19
N LYS A 202 18.00 -12.61 -24.69
CA LYS A 202 17.48 -11.41 -24.00
C LYS A 202 16.41 -11.77 -22.99
N PHE A 203 16.11 -10.87 -22.05
CA PHE A 203 15.07 -11.04 -21.04
C PHE A 203 13.78 -10.35 -21.47
N ALA A 204 12.69 -11.12 -21.60
CA ALA A 204 11.33 -10.59 -21.69
C ALA A 204 10.80 -10.39 -20.27
N VAL A 205 10.54 -9.15 -19.90
CA VAL A 205 10.13 -8.76 -18.55
C VAL A 205 8.74 -8.16 -18.59
N GLU A 206 7.83 -8.71 -17.79
CA GLU A 206 6.55 -8.08 -17.49
C GLU A 206 6.74 -6.99 -16.45
N LEU A 207 6.15 -5.82 -16.72
CA LEU A 207 6.23 -4.64 -15.88
C LEU A 207 4.82 -4.17 -15.54
N ILE A 208 4.55 -4.03 -14.25
CA ILE A 208 3.28 -3.57 -13.70
C ILE A 208 3.51 -2.21 -13.08
N ARG A 209 3.12 -1.15 -13.79
CA ARG A 209 3.23 0.22 -13.30
C ARG A 209 1.99 0.61 -12.52
N TYR A 210 2.17 1.10 -11.30
CA TYR A 210 1.10 1.72 -10.52
C TYR A 210 0.93 3.16 -11.04
N LEU A 211 -0.28 3.52 -11.47
CA LEU A 211 -0.66 4.85 -11.97
C LEU A 211 -1.16 5.73 -10.83
#